data_AF-A0A939RAH5-F1
#
_entry.id   AF-A0A939RAH5-F1
#
_cell.length_a   1.000
_cell.length_b   1.000
_cell.length_c   1.000
_cell.angle_alpha   90.00
_cell.angle_beta   90.00
_cell.angle_gamma   90.00
#
_symmetry.space_group_name_H-M   'P 1'
#
loop_
_entity.id
_entity.type
_entity.pdbx_description
1 polymer ?
#
loop_
_entity_poly.entity_id
_entity_poly.type
_entity_poly.pdbx_seq_one_letter_code
_entity_poly.pdbx_strand_id
1 'polypeptide(L)'
;MEKKSIDKDELKNLLEMYDIGKKPLAKLLGWGETTIVLYAGMKTIPDNEYTQKLYQLYRDKNSFQELLINNGDRITGVAYRKSLTKLYKPILESRILLIAQYIIDTCPGTLSQAHLDVILLWSQILSLKFLGKPVFDDIYQPTKGNGNSPYKTVAEGFKNSVFFSNSTLSPDKLIDEQTKEIISFVSEMFSWYGERAFNSLLAAERFRLCGPPQEKTRRSVSNELMKKIYGELFEQAKVKKIKDVETFIFKRLETIRKKTVSSLTDKEKKVPLN
;
A
#
# COMPACT_ATOMS: atom_id res chain seq x y z
N MET A 1 -18.69 -19.09 -13.05
CA MET A 1 -17.32 -19.49 -13.43
C MET A 1 -16.46 -18.24 -13.43
N GLU A 2 -15.36 -18.22 -12.68
CA GLU A 2 -14.38 -17.12 -12.80
C GLU A 2 -13.81 -17.09 -14.22
N LYS A 3 -13.77 -15.91 -14.85
CA LYS A 3 -13.11 -15.71 -16.15
C LYS A 3 -11.63 -16.05 -15.99
N LYS A 4 -11.14 -17.04 -16.74
CA LYS A 4 -9.73 -17.48 -16.70
C LYS A 4 -8.94 -17.12 -17.96
N SER A 5 -9.59 -16.59 -18.99
CA SER A 5 -8.98 -16.32 -20.29
C SER A 5 -9.09 -14.85 -20.65
N ILE A 6 -8.06 -14.33 -21.31
CA ILE A 6 -7.99 -12.96 -21.79
C ILE A 6 -8.74 -12.81 -23.13
N ASP A 7 -9.46 -11.70 -23.32
CA ASP A 7 -9.99 -11.31 -24.63
C ASP A 7 -9.03 -10.38 -25.40
N LYS A 8 -9.44 -9.98 -26.61
CA LYS A 8 -8.60 -9.15 -27.49
C LYS A 8 -8.34 -7.75 -26.93
N ASP A 9 -9.34 -7.15 -26.30
CA ASP A 9 -9.23 -5.80 -25.76
C ASP A 9 -8.38 -5.82 -24.48
N GLU A 10 -8.55 -6.84 -23.64
CA GLU A 10 -7.68 -7.08 -22.50
C GLU A 10 -6.22 -7.35 -22.92
N LEU A 11 -5.99 -8.11 -23.99
CA LEU A 11 -4.63 -8.31 -24.53
C LEU A 11 -4.02 -6.99 -25.01
N LYS A 12 -4.80 -6.15 -25.71
CA LYS A 12 -4.35 -4.82 -26.10
C LYS A 12 -4.00 -3.97 -24.87
N ASN A 13 -4.87 -3.97 -23.87
CA ASN A 13 -4.66 -3.23 -22.61
C ASN A 13 -3.43 -3.75 -21.85
N LEU A 14 -3.15 -5.06 -21.84
CA LEU A 14 -1.93 -5.62 -21.26
C LEU A 14 -0.68 -5.04 -21.93
N LEU A 15 -0.65 -5.01 -23.27
CA LEU A 15 0.49 -4.48 -24.02
C LEU A 15 0.73 -2.99 -23.71
N GLU A 16 -0.35 -2.22 -23.62
CA GLU A 16 -0.30 -0.78 -23.30
C GLU A 16 0.06 -0.51 -21.83
N MET A 17 -0.45 -1.33 -20.90
CA MET A 17 -0.22 -1.23 -19.46
C MET A 17 1.28 -1.34 -19.15
N TYR A 18 1.99 -2.22 -19.86
CA TYR A 18 3.41 -2.49 -19.64
C TYR A 18 4.32 -1.94 -20.74
N ASP A 19 3.82 -1.12 -21.67
CA ASP A 19 4.56 -0.57 -22.81
C ASP A 19 5.46 -1.62 -23.50
N ILE A 20 4.86 -2.79 -23.80
CA ILE A 20 5.57 -3.94 -24.35
C ILE A 20 4.99 -4.33 -25.71
N GLY A 21 5.88 -4.59 -26.67
CA GLY A 21 5.48 -5.06 -28.00
C GLY A 21 5.08 -6.53 -28.00
N LYS A 22 4.28 -6.95 -28.99
CA LYS A 22 3.83 -8.33 -29.19
C LYS A 22 4.98 -9.35 -29.27
N LYS A 23 6.01 -9.04 -30.08
CA LYS A 23 7.20 -9.88 -30.23
C LYS A 23 8.06 -9.93 -28.95
N PRO A 24 8.41 -8.80 -28.31
CA PRO A 24 9.06 -8.81 -27.00
C PRO A 24 8.31 -9.64 -25.95
N LEU A 25 6.98 -9.49 -25.84
CA LEU A 25 6.18 -10.26 -24.89
C LEU A 25 6.25 -11.77 -25.18
N ALA A 26 6.16 -12.19 -26.44
CA ALA A 26 6.33 -13.59 -26.83
C ALA A 26 7.69 -14.14 -26.39
N LYS A 27 8.77 -13.35 -26.58
CA LYS A 27 10.13 -13.73 -26.16
C LYS A 27 10.27 -13.86 -24.64
N LEU A 28 9.72 -12.91 -23.88
CA LEU A 28 9.69 -13.00 -22.42
C LEU A 28 9.02 -14.30 -21.96
N LEU A 29 7.94 -14.70 -22.63
CA LEU A 29 7.19 -15.92 -22.30
C LEU A 29 7.87 -17.21 -22.78
N GLY A 30 8.94 -17.12 -23.58
CA GLY A 30 9.54 -18.28 -24.24
C GLY A 30 8.65 -18.88 -25.33
N TRP A 31 7.73 -18.10 -25.89
CA TRP A 31 6.83 -18.52 -26.95
C TRP A 31 7.38 -18.18 -28.34
N GLY A 32 6.83 -18.82 -29.38
CA GLY A 32 7.09 -18.44 -30.76
C GLY A 32 6.74 -16.96 -31.02
N GLU A 33 7.56 -16.24 -31.78
CA GLU A 33 7.42 -14.78 -31.97
C GLU A 33 6.06 -14.36 -32.55
N THR A 34 5.41 -15.26 -33.29
CA THR A 34 4.12 -15.02 -33.93
C THR A 34 2.93 -15.32 -33.03
N THR A 35 3.09 -15.99 -31.89
CA THR A 35 1.98 -16.44 -31.03
C THR A 35 1.12 -15.27 -30.54
N ILE A 36 1.74 -14.24 -29.97
CA ILE A 36 1.01 -13.03 -29.52
C ILE A 36 0.44 -12.23 -30.70
N VAL A 37 1.15 -12.21 -31.84
CA VAL A 37 0.69 -11.54 -33.06
C VAL A 37 -0.60 -12.19 -33.59
N LEU A 38 -0.63 -13.52 -33.60
CA LEU A 38 -1.77 -14.33 -33.99
C LEU A 38 -2.98 -14.05 -33.10
N TYR A 39 -2.82 -14.12 -31.77
CA TYR A 39 -3.92 -13.84 -30.84
C TYR A 39 -4.46 -12.42 -30.98
N ALA A 40 -3.59 -11.42 -31.19
CA ALA A 40 -4.02 -10.05 -31.44
C ALA A 40 -4.77 -9.87 -32.78
N GLY A 41 -4.53 -10.76 -33.75
CA GLY A 41 -5.19 -10.76 -35.07
C GLY A 41 -6.52 -11.51 -35.08
N MET A 42 -6.74 -12.44 -34.15
CA MET A 42 -7.97 -13.23 -34.09
C MET A 42 -9.21 -12.38 -33.76
N LYS A 43 -10.37 -12.83 -34.25
CA LYS A 43 -11.68 -12.27 -33.89
C LYS A 43 -12.11 -12.74 -32.49
N THR A 44 -11.84 -14.01 -32.19
CA THR A 44 -12.08 -14.65 -30.89
C THR A 44 -10.83 -15.43 -30.51
N ILE A 45 -10.29 -15.18 -29.31
CA ILE A 45 -9.12 -15.90 -28.82
C ILE A 45 -9.59 -17.20 -28.15
N PRO A 46 -9.05 -18.37 -28.52
CA PRO A 46 -9.42 -19.64 -27.89
C PRO A 46 -8.96 -19.70 -26.44
N ASP A 47 -9.80 -20.23 -25.54
CA ASP A 47 -9.42 -20.48 -24.15
C ASP A 47 -8.44 -21.66 -24.06
N ASN A 48 -7.21 -21.41 -23.59
CA ASN A 48 -6.17 -22.41 -23.41
C ASN A 48 -5.13 -21.92 -22.38
N GLU A 49 -4.09 -22.72 -22.14
CA GLU A 49 -3.03 -22.38 -21.17
C GLU A 49 -2.31 -21.07 -21.50
N TYR A 50 -2.16 -20.72 -22.77
CA TYR A 50 -1.54 -19.46 -23.19
C TYR A 50 -2.39 -18.26 -22.80
N THR A 51 -3.70 -18.31 -23.06
CA THR A 51 -4.59 -17.19 -22.69
C THR A 51 -4.78 -17.07 -21.19
N GLN A 52 -4.73 -18.18 -20.46
CA GLN A 52 -4.71 -18.18 -19.00
C GLN A 52 -3.44 -17.51 -18.46
N LYS A 53 -2.28 -17.79 -19.06
CA LYS A 53 -1.04 -17.11 -18.68
C LYS A 53 -1.08 -15.62 -18.97
N LEU A 54 -1.61 -15.20 -20.12
CA LEU A 54 -1.79 -13.78 -20.44
C LEU A 54 -2.79 -13.11 -19.49
N TYR A 55 -3.88 -13.80 -19.13
CA TYR A 55 -4.84 -13.31 -18.16
C TYR A 55 -4.20 -13.11 -16.78
N GLN A 56 -3.35 -14.04 -16.33
CA GLN A 56 -2.57 -13.87 -15.09
C GLN A 56 -1.73 -12.59 -15.13
N LEU A 57 -0.96 -12.36 -16.20
CA LEU A 57 -0.12 -11.17 -16.35
C LEU A 57 -0.93 -9.87 -16.43
N TYR A 58 -2.15 -9.93 -16.97
CA TYR A 58 -3.05 -8.79 -17.03
C TYR A 58 -3.62 -8.42 -15.66
N ARG A 59 -3.90 -9.41 -14.82
CA ARG A 59 -4.56 -9.22 -13.52
C ARG A 59 -3.58 -9.02 -12.37
N ASP A 60 -2.37 -9.57 -12.47
CA ASP A 60 -1.35 -9.47 -11.44
C ASP A 60 -0.06 -8.86 -11.98
N LYS A 61 0.25 -7.66 -11.48
CA LYS A 61 1.48 -6.94 -11.84
C LYS A 61 2.73 -7.59 -11.27
N ASN A 62 2.65 -8.28 -10.12
CA ASN A 62 3.80 -9.02 -9.59
C ASN A 62 4.21 -10.14 -10.54
N SER A 63 3.24 -10.91 -11.04
CA SER A 63 3.49 -11.93 -12.07
C SER A 63 4.19 -11.36 -13.32
N PHE A 64 3.85 -10.13 -13.76
CA PHE A 64 4.53 -9.49 -14.88
C PHE A 64 5.94 -8.99 -14.51
N GLN A 65 6.11 -8.42 -13.32
CA GLN A 65 7.40 -7.97 -12.82
C GLN A 65 8.40 -9.13 -12.76
N GLU A 66 8.01 -10.26 -12.16
CA GLU A 66 8.83 -11.46 -12.08
C GLU A 66 9.22 -11.97 -13.46
N LEU A 67 8.26 -12.01 -14.40
CA LEU A 67 8.53 -12.38 -15.79
C LEU A 67 9.57 -11.45 -16.44
N LEU A 68 9.42 -10.15 -16.23
CA LEU A 68 10.30 -9.13 -16.82
C LEU A 68 11.71 -9.22 -16.22
N ILE A 69 11.85 -9.40 -14.91
CA ILE A 69 13.14 -9.52 -14.22
C ILE A 69 13.85 -10.80 -14.65
N ASN A 70 13.15 -11.94 -14.62
CA ASN A 70 13.76 -13.25 -14.85
C ASN A 70 14.16 -13.50 -16.30
N ASN A 71 13.42 -12.92 -17.26
CA ASN A 71 13.61 -13.18 -18.70
C ASN A 71 14.00 -11.92 -19.48
N GLY A 72 14.37 -10.83 -18.79
CA GLY A 72 14.65 -9.53 -19.40
C GLY A 72 15.82 -9.54 -20.39
N ASP A 73 16.74 -10.50 -20.24
CA ASP A 73 17.85 -10.78 -21.15
C ASP A 73 17.41 -11.28 -22.54
N ARG A 74 16.18 -11.82 -22.65
CA ARG A 74 15.60 -12.33 -23.91
C ARG A 74 15.05 -11.25 -24.84
N ILE A 75 14.97 -10.01 -24.37
CA ILE A 75 14.46 -8.86 -25.12
C ILE A 75 15.55 -7.78 -25.26
N THR A 76 15.31 -6.79 -26.13
CA THR A 76 16.26 -5.68 -26.27
C THR A 76 16.28 -4.84 -25.00
N GLY A 77 17.46 -4.29 -24.65
CA GLY A 77 17.58 -3.41 -23.48
C GLY A 77 16.66 -2.18 -23.54
N VAL A 78 16.30 -1.72 -24.76
CA VAL A 78 15.30 -0.64 -24.93
C VAL A 78 13.90 -1.10 -24.52
N ALA A 79 13.46 -2.28 -24.97
CA ALA A 79 12.16 -2.83 -24.60
C ALA A 79 12.08 -3.11 -23.09
N TYR A 80 13.14 -3.71 -22.53
CA TYR A 80 13.24 -3.97 -21.09
C TYR A 80 13.08 -2.69 -20.26
N ARG A 81 13.86 -1.65 -20.58
CA ARG A 81 13.81 -0.37 -19.86
C ARG A 81 12.44 0.30 -19.98
N LYS A 82 11.82 0.31 -21.17
CA LYS A 82 10.48 0.87 -21.36
C LYS A 82 9.44 0.20 -20.46
N SER A 83 9.40 -1.13 -20.48
CA SER A 83 8.46 -1.88 -19.64
C SER A 83 8.72 -1.70 -18.15
N LEU A 84 10.00 -1.69 -17.74
CA LEU A 84 10.37 -1.47 -16.34
C LEU A 84 9.98 -0.06 -15.86
N THR A 85 10.26 0.97 -16.67
CA THR A 85 9.86 2.34 -16.38
C THR A 85 8.34 2.46 -16.30
N LYS A 86 7.61 1.88 -17.25
CA LYS A 86 6.14 1.90 -17.26
C LYS A 86 5.56 1.23 -16.01
N LEU A 87 6.13 0.10 -15.61
CA LEU A 87 5.71 -0.68 -14.44
C LEU A 87 5.84 0.12 -13.13
N TYR A 88 6.99 0.76 -12.91
CA TYR A 88 7.26 1.50 -11.67
C TYR A 88 6.83 2.97 -11.69
N LYS A 89 6.40 3.49 -12.84
CA LYS A 89 5.98 4.89 -13.01
C LYS A 89 5.03 5.38 -11.89
N PRO A 90 3.97 4.64 -11.49
CA PRO A 90 3.08 5.11 -10.43
C PRO A 90 3.77 5.31 -9.08
N ILE A 91 4.76 4.47 -8.75
CA ILE A 91 5.52 4.59 -7.51
C ILE A 91 6.48 5.78 -7.58
N LEU A 92 7.17 5.94 -8.70
CA LEU A 92 8.15 7.03 -8.88
C LEU A 92 7.52 8.43 -8.93
N GLU A 93 6.27 8.53 -9.41
CA GLU A 93 5.54 9.81 -9.50
C GLU A 93 4.79 10.17 -8.21
N SER A 94 4.75 9.28 -7.21
CA SER A 94 4.01 9.49 -5.97
C SER A 94 4.89 9.27 -4.74
N ARG A 95 5.14 10.34 -3.98
CA ARG A 95 5.98 10.28 -2.78
C ARG A 95 5.47 9.27 -1.76
N ILE A 96 4.16 9.21 -1.51
CA ILE A 96 3.59 8.24 -0.56
C ILE A 96 3.73 6.80 -1.04
N LEU A 97 3.57 6.53 -2.35
CA LEU A 97 3.74 5.18 -2.89
C LEU A 97 5.20 4.75 -2.87
N LEU A 98 6.13 5.67 -3.13
CA LEU A 98 7.57 5.42 -2.99
C LEU A 98 7.94 5.04 -1.54
N ILE A 99 7.45 5.81 -0.56
CA ILE A 99 7.68 5.53 0.86
C ILE A 99 7.02 4.20 1.26
N ALA A 100 5.81 3.94 0.77
CA ALA A 100 5.12 2.67 1.01
C ALA A 100 5.90 1.48 0.43
N GLN A 101 6.42 1.60 -0.79
CA GLN A 101 7.27 0.57 -1.41
C GLN A 101 8.57 0.37 -0.60
N TYR A 102 9.19 1.45 -0.13
CA TYR A 102 10.36 1.37 0.75
C TYR A 102 10.06 0.62 2.05
N ILE A 103 8.92 0.88 2.69
CA ILE A 103 8.49 0.15 3.90
C ILE A 103 8.30 -1.34 3.59
N ILE A 104 7.67 -1.68 2.46
CA ILE A 104 7.48 -3.06 2.02
C ILE A 104 8.82 -3.77 1.79
N ASP A 105 9.78 -3.09 1.15
CA ASP A 105 11.11 -3.65 0.86
C ASP A 105 11.98 -3.82 2.12
N THR A 106 11.72 -3.04 3.20
CA THR A 106 12.56 -3.03 4.42
C THR A 106 11.95 -3.78 5.60
N CYS A 107 10.63 -3.98 5.64
CA CYS A 107 10.00 -4.77 6.68
C CYS A 107 10.16 -6.28 6.42
N PRO A 108 10.52 -7.07 7.44
CA PRO A 108 10.57 -8.52 7.30
C PRO A 108 9.15 -9.10 7.17
N GLY A 109 8.90 -9.84 6.08
CA GLY A 109 7.67 -10.59 5.85
C GLY A 109 6.58 -9.81 5.10
N THR A 110 5.42 -10.45 4.91
CA THR A 110 4.30 -9.85 4.19
C THR A 110 3.56 -8.84 5.07
N LEU A 111 3.54 -7.58 4.65
CA LEU A 111 2.76 -6.53 5.31
C LEU A 111 1.28 -6.60 4.90
N SER A 112 0.38 -6.56 5.88
CA SER A 112 -1.02 -6.25 5.62
C SER A 112 -1.19 -4.77 5.28
N GLN A 113 -2.33 -4.42 4.67
CA GLN A 113 -2.66 -3.02 4.40
C GLN A 113 -2.74 -2.19 5.70
N ALA A 114 -3.32 -2.73 6.77
CA ALA A 114 -3.43 -2.01 8.04
C ALA A 114 -2.07 -1.77 8.70
N HIS A 115 -1.14 -2.71 8.59
CA HIS A 115 0.22 -2.54 9.09
C HIS A 115 0.94 -1.40 8.34
N LEU A 116 0.90 -1.40 7.01
CA LEU A 116 1.50 -0.34 6.20
C LEU A 116 0.87 1.03 6.52
N ASP A 117 -0.45 1.08 6.63
CA ASP A 117 -1.21 2.30 6.95
C ASP A 117 -0.81 2.89 8.33
N VAL A 118 -0.58 2.03 9.33
CA VAL A 118 -0.10 2.46 10.65
C VAL A 118 1.31 3.04 10.56
N ILE A 119 2.23 2.36 9.87
CA ILE A 119 3.61 2.85 9.72
C ILE A 119 3.62 4.20 9.00
N LEU A 120 2.88 4.34 7.89
CA LEU A 120 2.78 5.59 7.14
C LEU A 120 2.20 6.73 7.98
N LEU A 121 1.08 6.49 8.67
CA LEU A 121 0.43 7.50 9.50
C LEU A 121 1.37 7.99 10.62
N TRP A 122 1.98 7.05 11.35
CA TRP A 122 2.85 7.41 12.46
C TRP A 122 4.16 8.03 11.99
N SER A 123 4.74 7.57 10.88
CA SER A 123 5.91 8.23 10.27
C SER A 123 5.61 9.68 9.91
N GLN A 124 4.43 9.96 9.32
CA GLN A 124 3.99 11.32 9.01
C GLN A 124 3.86 12.17 10.28
N ILE A 125 3.19 11.66 11.32
CA ILE A 125 3.01 12.37 12.59
C ILE A 125 4.35 12.69 13.25
N LEU A 126 5.26 11.71 13.33
CA LEU A 126 6.55 11.87 13.99
C LEU A 126 7.46 12.82 13.21
N SER A 127 7.49 12.72 11.88
CA SER A 127 8.24 13.66 11.04
C SER A 127 7.74 15.09 11.21
N LEU A 128 6.41 15.30 11.17
CA LEU A 128 5.83 16.63 11.38
C LEU A 128 6.16 17.21 12.76
N LYS A 129 6.23 16.37 13.80
CA LYS A 129 6.57 16.81 15.17
C LYS A 129 8.06 17.08 15.35
N PHE A 130 8.91 16.15 14.94
CA PHE A 130 10.34 16.15 15.31
C PHE A 130 11.25 16.71 14.24
N LEU A 131 10.89 16.59 12.96
CA LEU A 131 11.63 17.15 11.84
C LEU A 131 10.99 18.45 11.30
N GLY A 132 9.74 18.72 11.68
CA GLY A 132 9.01 19.90 11.24
C GLY A 132 8.53 19.87 9.78
N LYS A 133 8.87 18.81 9.03
CA LYS A 133 8.55 18.58 7.62
C LYS A 133 7.72 17.31 7.42
N PRO A 134 6.85 17.23 6.40
CA PRO A 134 6.12 16.01 6.08
C PRO A 134 7.02 14.94 5.43
N VAL A 135 6.63 13.66 5.54
CA VAL A 135 7.24 12.54 4.79
C VAL A 135 6.72 12.52 3.34
N PHE A 136 5.44 12.87 3.17
CA PHE A 136 4.73 13.01 1.90
C PHE A 136 3.61 14.05 2.00
N ASP A 137 3.12 14.52 0.85
CA ASP A 137 2.14 15.61 0.75
C ASP A 137 0.67 15.15 0.76
N ASP A 138 0.41 13.85 0.61
CA ASP A 138 -0.94 13.28 0.63
C ASP A 138 -1.69 13.67 1.93
N ILE A 139 -2.91 14.18 1.77
CA ILE A 139 -3.79 14.51 2.89
C ILE A 139 -4.36 13.25 3.53
N TYR A 140 -4.54 13.28 4.84
CA TYR A 140 -5.24 12.22 5.54
C TYR A 140 -6.71 12.23 5.11
N GLN A 141 -7.18 11.18 4.44
CA GLN A 141 -8.54 11.05 3.94
C GLN A 141 -9.01 9.60 4.06
N PRO A 142 -9.63 9.22 5.19
CA PRO A 142 -9.97 7.84 5.46
C PRO A 142 -11.07 7.37 4.51
N THR A 143 -10.84 6.24 3.85
CA THR A 143 -11.83 5.67 2.91
C THR A 143 -13.00 5.03 3.65
N LYS A 144 -14.21 5.12 3.08
CA LYS A 144 -15.38 4.36 3.57
C LYS A 144 -15.26 2.91 3.08
N GLY A 145 -15.51 1.94 3.96
CA GLY A 145 -15.72 0.53 3.62
C GLY A 145 -14.49 -0.37 3.50
N ASN A 146 -13.26 0.15 3.32
CA ASN A 146 -12.04 -0.68 3.20
C ASN A 146 -11.04 -0.38 4.32
N GLY A 147 -11.17 -1.06 5.46
CA GLY A 147 -10.10 -1.14 6.46
C GLY A 147 -9.70 0.15 7.19
N ASN A 148 -10.44 1.25 7.05
CA ASN A 148 -10.08 2.57 7.60
C ASN A 148 -8.71 3.09 7.11
N SER A 149 -8.28 2.73 5.90
CA SER A 149 -6.99 3.20 5.38
C SER A 149 -6.93 4.74 5.37
N PRO A 150 -5.92 5.36 6.00
CA PRO A 150 -5.72 6.80 6.10
C PRO A 150 -5.57 7.51 4.75
N TYR A 151 -4.98 6.83 3.76
CA TYR A 151 -4.56 7.43 2.51
C TYR A 151 -5.17 6.69 1.33
N LYS A 152 -6.06 7.38 0.60
CA LYS A 152 -6.75 6.83 -0.57
C LYS A 152 -5.78 6.28 -1.62
N THR A 153 -4.70 7.01 -1.90
CA THR A 153 -3.65 6.63 -2.85
C THR A 153 -3.05 5.26 -2.54
N VAL A 154 -2.77 4.98 -1.27
CA VAL A 154 -2.19 3.70 -0.82
C VAL A 154 -3.23 2.59 -0.90
N ALA A 155 -4.46 2.85 -0.48
CA ALA A 155 -5.56 1.87 -0.59
C ALA A 155 -5.84 1.48 -2.06
N GLU A 156 -5.78 2.43 -2.98
CA GLU A 156 -5.88 2.17 -4.42
C GLU A 156 -4.65 1.44 -4.94
N GLY A 157 -3.46 1.75 -4.43
CA GLY A 157 -2.22 1.03 -4.72
C GLY A 157 -2.31 -0.46 -4.39
N PHE A 158 -2.83 -0.81 -3.21
CA PHE A 158 -3.07 -2.21 -2.82
C PHE A 158 -4.08 -2.90 -3.74
N LYS A 159 -5.23 -2.27 -4.02
CA LYS A 159 -6.27 -2.85 -4.88
C LYS A 159 -5.79 -3.09 -6.31
N ASN A 160 -4.90 -2.24 -6.80
CA ASN A 160 -4.39 -2.28 -8.16
C ASN A 160 -3.00 -2.94 -8.25
N SER A 161 -2.60 -3.68 -7.20
CA SER A 161 -1.34 -4.42 -7.11
C SER A 161 -0.12 -3.58 -7.53
N VAL A 162 -0.08 -2.31 -7.12
CA VAL A 162 0.98 -1.36 -7.50
C VAL A 162 2.29 -1.68 -6.77
N PHE A 163 2.22 -2.30 -5.60
CA PHE A 163 3.38 -2.64 -4.80
C PHE A 163 3.95 -3.99 -5.19
N PHE A 164 5.27 -4.07 -5.10
CA PHE A 164 6.04 -5.22 -5.56
C PHE A 164 6.82 -5.85 -4.41
N SER A 165 6.91 -7.18 -4.39
CA SER A 165 7.89 -7.87 -3.54
C SER A 165 9.24 -7.87 -4.24
N ASN A 166 10.34 -7.65 -3.51
CA ASN A 166 11.70 -7.65 -4.06
C ASN A 166 11.88 -6.68 -5.24
N SER A 167 11.42 -5.43 -5.07
CA SER A 167 11.47 -4.46 -6.17
C SER A 167 12.91 -4.10 -6.57
N THR A 168 13.15 -3.90 -7.88
CA THR A 168 14.45 -3.40 -8.37
C THR A 168 14.55 -1.87 -8.30
N LEU A 169 13.51 -1.20 -7.79
CA LEU A 169 13.36 0.26 -7.82
C LEU A 169 14.40 0.99 -6.95
N SER A 170 15.07 0.25 -6.04
CA SER A 170 15.98 0.80 -5.04
C SER A 170 15.46 2.10 -4.40
N PRO A 171 14.24 2.11 -3.81
CA PRO A 171 13.62 3.33 -3.25
C PRO A 171 14.50 4.05 -2.22
N ASP A 172 15.35 3.29 -1.53
CA ASP A 172 16.33 3.76 -0.57
C ASP A 172 17.15 4.97 -1.06
N LYS A 173 17.53 5.00 -2.34
CA LYS A 173 18.33 6.10 -2.90
C LYS A 173 17.56 7.41 -3.10
N LEU A 174 16.23 7.37 -3.02
CA LEU A 174 15.33 8.49 -3.31
C LEU A 174 14.72 9.10 -2.03
N ILE A 175 15.03 8.54 -0.86
CA ILE A 175 14.50 8.94 0.44
C ILE A 175 15.66 9.48 1.27
N ASP A 176 15.46 10.60 1.97
CA ASP A 176 16.50 11.18 2.83
C ASP A 176 16.67 10.40 4.13
N GLU A 177 17.89 10.37 4.68
CA GLU A 177 18.23 9.58 5.86
C GLU A 177 17.38 9.90 7.09
N GLN A 178 17.04 11.18 7.33
CA GLN A 178 16.17 11.56 8.45
C GLN A 178 14.78 10.92 8.33
N THR A 179 14.23 10.87 7.12
CA THR A 179 12.94 10.20 6.85
C THR A 179 13.07 8.69 7.07
N LYS A 180 14.17 8.06 6.65
CA LYS A 180 14.42 6.63 6.86
C LYS A 180 14.54 6.29 8.35
N GLU A 181 15.21 7.13 9.14
CA GLU A 181 15.33 6.97 10.59
C GLU A 181 13.96 6.98 11.27
N ILE A 182 13.08 7.91 10.89
CA ILE A 182 11.69 7.95 11.39
C ILE A 182 10.94 6.66 11.03
N ILE A 183 11.01 6.24 9.76
CA ILE A 183 10.32 5.04 9.29
C ILE A 183 10.84 3.81 10.03
N SER A 184 12.16 3.65 10.15
CA SER A 184 12.79 2.53 10.84
C SER A 184 12.37 2.47 12.31
N PHE A 185 12.37 3.61 13.01
CA PHE A 185 11.88 3.69 14.38
C PHE A 185 10.41 3.28 14.52
N VAL A 186 9.55 3.76 13.62
CA VAL A 186 8.12 3.44 13.63
C VAL A 186 7.89 1.95 13.33
N SER A 187 8.59 1.40 12.33
CA SER A 187 8.50 -0.02 11.98
C SER A 187 8.93 -0.91 13.14
N GLU A 188 10.04 -0.60 13.81
CA GLU A 188 10.51 -1.35 14.98
C GLU A 188 9.50 -1.29 16.13
N MET A 189 8.98 -0.10 16.44
CA MET A 189 7.96 0.09 17.48
C MET A 189 6.70 -0.74 17.20
N PHE A 190 6.29 -0.87 15.94
CA PHE A 190 5.09 -1.61 15.57
C PHE A 190 5.29 -3.11 15.34
N SER A 191 6.53 -3.59 15.28
CA SER A 191 6.87 -5.02 15.10
C SER A 191 6.31 -5.93 16.20
N TRP A 192 6.07 -5.38 17.39
CA TRP A 192 5.53 -6.10 18.56
C TRP A 192 4.00 -6.25 18.56
N TYR A 193 3.30 -5.69 17.57
CA TYR A 193 1.85 -5.66 17.51
C TYR A 193 1.29 -6.42 16.31
N GLY A 194 0.09 -6.96 16.47
CA GLY A 194 -0.62 -7.68 15.42
C GLY A 194 -1.75 -6.89 14.78
N GLU A 195 -2.35 -7.50 13.75
CA GLU A 195 -3.39 -6.92 12.89
C GLU A 195 -4.56 -6.27 13.65
N ARG A 196 -5.02 -6.91 14.74
CA ARG A 196 -6.12 -6.38 15.56
C ARG A 196 -5.75 -5.06 16.24
N ALA A 197 -4.50 -4.92 16.69
CA ALA A 197 -4.01 -3.69 17.30
C ALA A 197 -3.94 -2.57 16.27
N PHE A 198 -3.41 -2.85 15.06
CA PHE A 198 -3.33 -1.87 13.97
C PHE A 198 -4.71 -1.33 13.58
N ASN A 199 -5.66 -2.21 13.29
CA ASN A 199 -7.03 -1.83 12.94
C ASN A 199 -7.71 -1.00 14.05
N SER A 200 -7.49 -1.38 15.31
CA SER A 200 -8.07 -0.67 16.45
C SER A 200 -7.43 0.71 16.64
N LEU A 201 -6.12 0.82 16.43
CA LEU A 201 -5.39 2.08 16.50
C LEU A 201 -5.80 3.03 15.37
N LEU A 202 -5.86 2.55 14.13
CA LEU A 202 -6.34 3.33 12.97
C LEU A 202 -7.76 3.84 13.18
N ALA A 203 -8.66 3.01 13.72
CA ALA A 203 -10.02 3.45 14.05
C ALA A 203 -10.03 4.55 15.13
N ALA A 204 -9.20 4.42 16.17
CA ALA A 204 -9.09 5.41 17.23
C ALA A 204 -8.50 6.74 16.73
N GLU A 205 -7.49 6.69 15.85
CA GLU A 205 -6.88 7.89 15.29
C GLU A 205 -7.76 8.55 14.22
N ARG A 206 -8.53 7.76 13.47
CA ARG A 206 -9.61 8.29 12.62
C ARG A 206 -10.61 9.09 13.45
N PHE A 207 -11.08 8.54 14.57
CA PHE A 207 -12.02 9.25 15.44
C PHE A 207 -11.42 10.58 15.95
N ARG A 208 -10.12 10.59 16.30
CA ARG A 208 -9.44 11.81 16.76
C ARG A 208 -9.29 12.86 15.66
N LEU A 209 -8.84 12.46 14.49
CA LEU A 209 -8.55 13.36 13.38
C LEU A 209 -9.84 13.89 12.73
N CYS A 210 -10.80 13.00 12.50
CA CYS A 210 -12.01 13.28 11.72
C CYS A 210 -13.28 13.47 12.58
N GLY A 211 -13.31 13.02 13.83
CA GLY A 211 -14.52 13.01 14.66
C GLY A 211 -15.43 11.78 14.45
N PRO A 212 -16.56 11.70 15.20
CA PRO A 212 -17.51 10.59 15.15
C PRO A 212 -18.32 10.58 13.84
N PRO A 213 -18.55 9.44 13.16
CA PRO A 213 -19.04 9.35 11.78
C PRO A 213 -20.31 10.11 11.34
N GLN A 214 -21.09 10.72 12.24
CA GLN A 214 -22.50 11.03 11.98
C GLN A 214 -22.87 12.52 11.77
N GLU A 215 -22.22 13.55 12.36
CA GLU A 215 -22.85 14.90 12.27
C GLU A 215 -21.96 16.12 11.99
N LYS A 216 -20.66 16.14 12.33
CA LYS A 216 -19.73 17.25 11.97
C LYS A 216 -18.31 16.74 11.76
N THR A 217 -18.16 15.73 10.92
CA THR A 217 -16.87 15.07 10.70
C THR A 217 -16.02 15.75 9.64
N ARG A 218 -14.73 15.91 9.94
CA ARG A 218 -13.77 16.27 8.90
C ARG A 218 -13.64 15.08 7.94
N ARG A 219 -13.87 15.32 6.66
CA ARG A 219 -13.69 14.29 5.62
C ARG A 219 -12.22 14.02 5.32
N SER A 220 -11.37 15.01 5.58
CA SER A 220 -9.92 14.94 5.43
C SER A 220 -9.22 15.85 6.44
N VAL A 221 -7.93 15.64 6.67
CA VAL A 221 -7.07 16.42 7.56
C VAL A 221 -5.76 16.73 6.84
N SER A 222 -5.39 18.02 6.81
CA SER A 222 -4.11 18.48 6.25
C SER A 222 -2.94 18.20 7.20
N ASN A 223 -1.72 18.23 6.67
CA ASN A 223 -0.49 18.06 7.46
C ASN A 223 -0.36 19.11 8.57
N GLU A 224 -0.70 20.37 8.30
CA GLU A 224 -0.67 21.43 9.33
C GLU A 224 -1.66 21.17 10.47
N LEU A 225 -2.88 20.73 10.13
CA LEU A 225 -3.86 20.40 11.15
C LEU A 225 -3.48 19.13 11.92
N MET A 226 -2.93 18.12 11.25
CA MET A 226 -2.39 16.92 11.90
C MET A 226 -1.28 17.28 12.89
N LYS A 227 -0.33 18.12 12.46
CA LYS A 227 0.76 18.65 13.28
C LYS A 227 0.23 19.37 14.52
N LYS A 228 -0.79 20.22 14.37
CA LYS A 228 -1.44 20.89 15.51
C LYS A 228 -2.07 19.90 16.49
N ILE A 229 -2.90 18.98 16.00
CA ILE A 229 -3.64 18.01 16.83
C ILE A 229 -2.67 17.13 17.63
N TYR A 230 -1.64 16.57 16.97
CA TYR A 230 -0.66 15.73 17.66
C TYR A 230 0.35 16.53 18.47
N GLY A 231 0.60 17.79 18.12
CA GLY A 231 1.39 18.72 18.94
C GLY A 231 0.78 18.90 20.32
N GLU A 232 -0.50 19.28 20.38
CA GLU A 232 -1.26 19.43 21.64
C GLU A 232 -1.33 18.10 22.41
N LEU A 233 -1.54 16.98 21.70
CA LEU A 233 -1.63 15.66 22.32
C LEU A 233 -0.31 15.21 22.96
N PHE A 234 0.80 15.43 22.27
CA PHE A 234 2.14 15.09 22.77
C PHE A 234 2.53 15.97 23.95
N GLU A 235 2.14 17.24 23.97
CA GLU A 235 2.33 18.13 25.12
C GLU A 235 1.58 17.61 26.35
N GLN A 236 0.29 17.27 26.21
CA GLN A 236 -0.52 16.69 27.28
C GLN A 236 0.07 15.37 27.80
N ALA A 237 0.58 14.54 26.89
CA ALA A 237 1.22 13.26 27.21
C ALA A 237 2.68 13.39 27.66
N LYS A 238 3.24 14.61 27.69
CA LYS A 238 4.64 14.91 28.05
C LYS A 238 5.67 14.18 27.18
N VAL A 239 5.36 13.96 25.89
CA VAL A 239 6.26 13.39 24.88
C VAL A 239 7.24 14.48 24.43
N LYS A 240 8.51 14.36 24.82
CA LYS A 240 9.57 15.34 24.52
C LYS A 240 10.54 14.83 23.45
N LYS A 241 10.87 13.55 23.50
CA LYS A 241 11.78 12.86 22.58
C LYS A 241 11.02 11.82 21.78
N ILE A 242 11.58 11.42 20.64
CA ILE A 242 10.97 10.40 19.78
C ILE A 242 10.71 9.08 20.52
N LYS A 243 11.63 8.67 21.41
CA LYS A 243 11.49 7.45 22.23
C LYS A 243 10.29 7.49 23.19
N ASP A 244 9.86 8.67 23.62
CA ASP A 244 8.69 8.78 24.52
C ASP A 244 7.39 8.33 23.83
N VAL A 245 7.38 8.27 22.50
CA VAL A 245 6.24 7.81 21.68
C VAL A 245 5.91 6.34 21.95
N GLU A 246 6.89 5.48 22.24
CA GLU A 246 6.63 4.06 22.52
C GLU A 246 5.71 3.91 23.74
N THR A 247 6.01 4.64 24.81
CA THR A 247 5.18 4.67 26.02
C THR A 247 3.81 5.26 25.74
N PHE A 248 3.73 6.28 24.89
CA PHE A 248 2.46 6.87 24.47
C PHE A 248 1.59 5.83 23.73
N ILE A 249 2.15 5.14 22.74
CA ILE A 249 1.44 4.12 21.94
C ILE A 249 1.01 2.94 22.82
N PHE A 250 1.87 2.47 23.71
CA PHE A 250 1.55 1.39 24.64
C PHE A 250 0.31 1.73 25.48
N LYS A 251 0.31 2.89 26.16
CA LYS A 251 -0.83 3.36 26.97
C LYS A 251 -2.09 3.56 26.13
N ARG A 252 -1.91 4.05 24.90
CA ARG A 252 -3.00 4.26 23.94
C ARG A 252 -3.68 2.95 23.58
N LEU A 253 -2.92 1.93 23.20
CA LEU A 253 -3.41 0.60 22.86
C LEU A 253 -4.05 -0.10 24.06
N GLU A 254 -3.48 0.05 25.26
CA GLU A 254 -4.07 -0.48 26.49
C GLU A 254 -5.47 0.13 26.74
N THR A 255 -5.59 1.45 26.58
CA THR A 255 -6.87 2.16 26.72
C THR A 255 -7.90 1.69 25.70
N ILE A 256 -7.48 1.50 24.45
CA ILE A 256 -8.34 0.98 23.37
C ILE A 256 -8.81 -0.43 23.72
N ARG A 257 -7.90 -1.32 24.14
CA ARG A 257 -8.22 -2.69 24.55
C ARG A 257 -9.24 -2.73 25.68
N LYS A 258 -9.08 -1.92 26.73
CA LYS A 258 -10.02 -1.83 27.87
C LYS A 258 -11.42 -1.45 27.42
N LYS A 259 -11.55 -0.44 26.54
CA LYS A 259 -12.85 -0.02 25.99
C LYS A 259 -13.52 -1.11 25.15
N THR A 260 -12.74 -1.81 24.31
CA THR A 260 -13.26 -2.91 23.49
C THR A 260 -13.80 -4.04 24.37
N VAL A 261 -13.08 -4.44 25.42
CA VAL A 261 -13.51 -5.50 26.36
C VAL A 261 -14.78 -5.09 27.11
N SER A 262 -14.85 -3.87 27.65
CA SER A 262 -16.05 -3.35 28.32
C SER A 262 -17.29 -3.36 27.41
N SER A 263 -17.13 -2.99 26.13
CA SER A 263 -18.24 -2.97 25.17
C SER A 263 -18.77 -4.36 24.78
N LEU A 264 -17.98 -5.42 25.01
CA LEU A 264 -18.39 -6.80 24.79
C LEU A 264 -19.20 -7.31 25.99
N THR A 265 -18.73 -7.03 27.21
CA THR A 265 -19.44 -7.40 28.45
C THR A 265 -20.81 -6.72 28.58
N ASP A 266 -20.98 -5.51 28.02
CA ASP A 266 -22.27 -4.81 28.02
C ASP A 266 -23.26 -5.34 26.95
N LYS A 267 -22.75 -6.01 25.90
CA LYS A 267 -23.60 -6.67 24.88
C LYS A 267 -24.09 -8.04 25.36
N GLU A 268 -23.27 -8.77 26.11
CA GLU A 268 -23.65 -10.08 26.69
C GLU A 268 -24.75 -9.94 27.75
N LYS A 269 -24.82 -8.81 28.48
CA LYS A 269 -25.90 -8.50 29.43
C LYS A 269 -27.25 -8.12 28.77
N LYS A 270 -27.28 -7.95 27.44
CA LYS A 270 -28.49 -7.58 26.68
C LYS A 270 -29.12 -8.74 25.90
N VAL A 271 -28.63 -9.97 26.06
CA VAL A 271 -29.30 -11.16 25.53
C VAL A 271 -30.38 -11.57 26.54
N PRO A 272 -31.69 -11.47 26.22
CA PRO A 272 -32.72 -12.03 27.08
C PRO A 272 -32.54 -13.55 27.09
N LEU A 273 -32.52 -14.13 28.30
CA LEU A 273 -32.77 -15.57 28.46
C LEU A 273 -34.19 -15.84 27.93
N ASN A 274 -34.27 -16.48 26.76
CA ASN A 274 -35.47 -17.18 26.30
C ASN A 274 -35.37 -18.64 26.70
#